data_AF-A0A4V0HXW0-F1
#
_entry.id   AF-A0A4V0HXW0-F1
#
_cell.length_a   1.000
_cell.length_b   1.000
_cell.length_c   1.000
_cell.angle_alpha   90.00
_cell.angle_beta   90.00
_cell.angle_gamma   90.00
#
_symmetry.space_group_name_H-M   'P 1'
#
loop_
_entity.id
_entity.type
_entity.pdbx_description
1 polymer ?
#
loop_
_entity_poly.entity_id
_entity_poly.type
_entity_poly.pdbx_seq_one_letter_code
_entity_poly.pdbx_strand_id
1 'polypeptide(L)'
;MSIACPYCGASLNPKGAKPGHFKPKCPKCQQTFALTVSDDPDDPFTVERLDADPLPATKAVPLAKLRAREFSDDDEEAAEAPEGEGDSEDIANGDDSSASASLPKTSPYPMVRPKHPPADEEDE
;
A
#
# COMPACT_ATOMS: atom_id res chain seq x y z
N MET A 1 -2.02 -17.73 0.98
CA MET A 1 -0.67 -18.11 1.44
C MET A 1 -0.24 -17.14 2.51
N SER A 2 0.35 -17.63 3.59
CA SER A 2 0.79 -16.79 4.72
C SER A 2 2.30 -16.97 4.94
N ILE A 3 3.02 -15.87 5.09
CA ILE A 3 4.45 -15.87 5.46
C ILE A 3 4.59 -15.55 6.95
N ALA A 4 5.62 -16.09 7.60
CA ALA A 4 5.93 -15.76 8.99
C ALA A 4 6.88 -14.57 9.06
N CYS A 5 6.59 -13.60 9.92
CA CYS A 5 7.53 -12.51 10.22
C CYS A 5 8.78 -13.10 10.87
N PRO A 6 9.99 -12.80 10.38
CA PRO A 6 11.19 -13.43 10.89
C PRO A 6 11.58 -12.89 12.28
N TYR A 7 11.03 -11.78 12.76
CA TYR A 7 11.34 -11.21 14.08
C TYR A 7 10.42 -11.70 15.20
N CYS A 8 9.10 -11.74 14.94
CA CYS A 8 8.09 -12.06 15.97
C CYS A 8 7.26 -13.32 15.66
N GLY A 9 7.47 -13.95 14.50
CA GLY A 9 6.72 -15.14 14.08
C GLY A 9 5.26 -14.86 13.68
N ALA A 10 4.83 -13.60 13.61
CA ALA A 10 3.46 -13.27 13.23
C ALA A 10 3.16 -13.66 11.77
N SER A 11 2.03 -14.32 11.52
CA SER A 11 1.57 -14.66 10.17
C SER A 11 1.10 -13.42 9.41
N LEU A 12 1.61 -13.23 8.19
CA LEU A 12 1.30 -12.11 7.29
C LEU A 12 0.73 -12.67 5.99
N ASN A 13 -0.29 -12.00 5.45
CA ASN A 13 -0.92 -12.38 4.19
C ASN A 13 -0.65 -11.29 3.14
N PRO A 14 0.43 -11.38 2.36
CA PRO A 14 0.70 -10.42 1.31
C PRO A 14 -0.38 -10.56 0.22
N LYS A 15 -1.21 -9.54 0.05
CA LYS A 15 -2.24 -9.49 -1.01
C LYS A 15 -1.63 -8.98 -2.31
N GLY A 16 -1.79 -9.72 -3.40
CA GLY A 16 -1.36 -9.29 -4.73
C GLY A 16 0.16 -9.16 -4.88
N ALA A 17 0.93 -10.02 -4.20
CA ALA A 17 2.38 -10.03 -4.31
C ALA A 17 2.79 -10.44 -5.74
N LYS A 18 3.42 -9.50 -6.46
CA LYS A 18 4.06 -9.78 -7.75
C LYS A 18 5.47 -10.34 -7.52
N PRO A 19 6.04 -11.09 -8.46
CA PRO A 19 7.44 -11.48 -8.40
C PRO A 19 8.34 -10.24 -8.24
N GLY A 20 9.30 -10.31 -7.31
CA GLY A 20 10.21 -9.21 -7.00
C GLY A 20 10.61 -9.10 -5.53
N HIS A 21 11.37 -8.06 -5.22
CA HIS A 21 11.87 -7.79 -3.87
C HIS A 21 11.08 -6.67 -3.20
N PHE A 22 10.57 -6.94 -2.01
CA PHE A 22 9.78 -6.02 -1.21
C PHE A 22 10.38 -5.87 0.19
N LYS A 23 10.17 -4.70 0.79
CA LYS A 23 10.56 -4.41 2.17
C LYS A 23 9.35 -4.08 3.05
N PRO A 24 8.42 -5.03 3.26
CA PRO A 24 7.25 -4.78 4.09
C PRO A 24 7.63 -4.60 5.56
N LYS A 25 6.80 -3.84 6.28
CA LYS A 25 6.88 -3.64 7.73
C LYS A 25 5.88 -4.56 8.43
N CYS A 26 6.32 -5.24 9.50
CA CYS A 26 5.42 -6.09 10.28
C CYS A 26 4.40 -5.25 11.07
N PRO A 27 3.09 -5.52 11.00
CA PRO A 27 2.07 -4.81 11.79
C PRO A 27 2.12 -5.13 13.29
N LYS A 28 2.78 -6.24 13.71
CA LYS A 28 2.89 -6.62 15.13
C LYS A 28 4.12 -6.02 15.81
N CYS A 29 5.31 -6.29 15.28
CA CYS A 29 6.57 -5.83 15.88
C CYS A 29 7.15 -4.57 15.24
N GLN A 30 6.55 -4.09 14.14
CA GLN A 30 6.99 -2.89 13.43
C GLN A 30 8.39 -2.98 12.82
N GLN A 31 8.97 -4.17 12.72
CA GLN A 31 10.27 -4.38 12.06
C GLN A 31 10.10 -4.55 10.55
N THR A 32 11.07 -4.04 9.79
CA THR A 32 11.14 -4.17 8.33
C THR A 32 11.98 -5.38 7.97
N PHE A 33 11.53 -6.21 7.03
CA PHE A 33 12.26 -7.38 6.53
C PHE A 33 12.24 -7.44 5.01
N ALA A 34 13.08 -8.27 4.40
CA ALA A 34 13.11 -8.51 2.96
C ALA A 34 12.18 -9.66 2.64
N LEU A 35 11.30 -9.44 1.67
CA LEU A 35 10.46 -10.45 1.07
C LEU A 35 10.81 -10.54 -0.41
N THR A 36 11.40 -11.65 -0.82
CA THR A 36 11.60 -11.99 -2.22
C THR A 36 10.48 -12.92 -2.65
N VAL A 37 9.73 -12.51 -3.67
CA VAL A 37 8.69 -13.31 -4.30
C VAL A 37 9.27 -13.85 -5.59
N SER A 38 9.46 -15.16 -5.66
CA SER A 38 9.92 -15.84 -6.87
C SER A 38 8.72 -16.16 -7.76
N ASP A 39 8.95 -16.27 -9.06
CA ASP A 39 7.95 -16.79 -10.01
C ASP A 39 7.89 -18.33 -10.00
N ASP A 40 8.87 -18.96 -9.35
CA ASP A 40 9.03 -20.41 -9.30
C ASP A 40 8.04 -21.06 -8.31
N PRO A 41 7.35 -22.14 -8.71
CA PRO A 41 6.34 -22.79 -7.87
C PRO A 41 6.91 -23.58 -6.68
N ASP A 42 8.19 -23.95 -6.71
CA ASP A 42 8.83 -24.74 -5.64
C ASP A 42 9.21 -23.89 -4.42
N ASP A 43 9.65 -22.64 -4.62
CA ASP A 43 9.99 -21.70 -3.54
C ASP A 43 9.45 -20.28 -3.83
N PRO A 44 8.13 -20.06 -3.71
CA PRO A 44 7.50 -18.82 -4.14
C PRO A 44 7.83 -17.61 -3.24
N PHE A 45 8.32 -17.84 -2.00
CA PHE A 45 8.60 -16.78 -1.04
C PHE A 45 9.85 -17.06 -0.20
N THR A 46 10.87 -16.22 -0.37
CA THR A 46 12.03 -16.20 0.52
C THR A 46 11.95 -14.97 1.43
N VAL A 47 12.05 -15.20 2.74
CA VAL A 47 11.97 -14.14 3.76
C VAL A 47 13.33 -14.02 4.44
N GLU A 48 13.93 -12.83 4.36
CA GLU A 48 15.24 -12.56 4.96
C GLU A 48 15.13 -11.44 5.99
N ARG A 49 15.84 -11.60 7.11
CA ARG A 49 15.95 -10.55 8.13
C ARG A 49 16.85 -9.45 7.58
N LEU A 50 16.33 -8.23 7.46
CA LEU A 50 17.21 -7.07 7.36
C LEU A 50 17.65 -6.73 8.77
N ASP A 51 18.84 -7.17 9.16
CA ASP A 51 19.56 -6.47 10.20
C ASP A 51 19.68 -5.01 9.72
N ALA A 52 19.04 -4.09 10.46
CA ALA A 52 19.07 -2.69 10.10
C ALA A 52 20.54 -2.27 10.07
N ASP A 53 21.05 -2.07 8.85
CA ASP A 53 22.38 -1.52 8.63
C ASP A 53 22.52 -0.29 9.54
N PRO A 54 23.50 -0.29 10.46
CA PRO A 54 23.55 0.66 11.55
C PRO A 54 23.77 2.06 10.99
N LEU A 55 22.65 2.78 10.78
CA LEU A 55 22.52 4.20 10.49
C LEU A 55 23.37 4.66 9.28
N PRO A 56 22.78 5.16 8.18
CA PRO A 56 23.54 6.07 7.34
C PRO A 56 23.94 7.22 8.25
N ALA A 57 25.23 7.29 8.57
CA ALA A 57 25.83 8.35 9.36
C ALA A 57 25.17 9.65 8.91
N THR A 58 24.37 10.23 9.79
CA THR A 58 23.74 11.52 9.54
C THR A 58 24.86 12.46 9.17
N LYS A 59 25.00 12.77 7.88
CA LYS A 59 25.74 13.94 7.46
C LYS A 59 24.94 15.08 8.05
N ALA A 60 25.33 15.46 9.27
CA ALA A 60 24.87 16.64 9.95
C ALA A 60 24.99 17.76 8.94
N VAL A 61 23.85 18.22 8.41
CA VAL A 61 23.79 19.49 7.72
C VAL A 61 24.02 20.51 8.83
N PRO A 62 25.14 21.25 8.83
CA PRO A 62 25.39 22.22 9.89
C PRO A 62 24.30 23.28 9.82
N LEU A 63 23.56 23.38 10.93
CA LEU A 63 22.67 24.47 11.27
C LEU A 63 23.50 25.75 11.41
N ALA A 64 23.80 26.44 10.31
CA ALA A 64 24.48 27.74 10.35
C ALA A 64 24.34 28.58 9.06
N LYS A 65 23.17 29.19 8.82
CA LYS A 65 23.10 30.60 8.37
C LYS A 65 21.68 31.15 8.48
N LEU A 66 21.42 31.79 9.63
CA LEU A 66 20.57 32.96 9.68
C LEU A 66 21.10 34.00 8.69
N ARG A 67 20.28 34.45 7.73
CA ARG A 67 20.30 35.85 7.28
C ARG A 67 18.92 36.29 6.82
N ALA A 68 18.43 37.26 7.57
CA ALA A 68 17.32 38.18 7.34
C ALA A 68 16.87 38.34 5.89
N ARG A 69 15.56 38.26 5.71
CA ARG A 69 14.85 39.16 4.81
C ARG A 69 13.48 39.47 5.41
N GLU A 70 13.42 40.68 5.98
CA GLU A 70 12.21 41.49 6.11
C GLU A 70 11.57 41.72 4.72
N PHE A 71 10.33 42.22 4.73
CA PHE A 71 9.36 42.51 3.66
C PHE A 71 8.26 41.43 3.51
N SER A 72 6.97 41.72 3.65
CA SER A 72 6.23 42.96 3.95
C SER A 72 4.82 42.61 4.41
N ASP A 73 4.27 43.50 5.23
CA ASP A 73 2.84 43.80 5.41
C ASP A 73 2.03 43.78 4.10
N ASP A 74 0.71 43.66 4.31
CA ASP A 74 -0.42 43.89 3.39
C ASP A 74 -0.99 42.63 2.72
N ASP A 75 -1.92 41.97 3.41
CA ASP A 75 -3.19 41.60 2.78
C ASP A 75 -4.30 41.62 3.84
N GLU A 76 -5.07 42.69 3.73
CA GLU A 76 -6.30 43.02 4.41
C GLU A 76 -7.42 42.05 4.02
N GLU A 77 -8.34 41.88 4.96
CA GLU A 77 -9.77 41.64 4.72
C GLU A 77 -10.37 40.23 4.83
N ALA A 78 -11.54 40.28 5.48
CA ALA A 78 -12.70 39.42 5.30
C ALA A 78 -12.74 38.11 6.11
N ALA A 79 -13.10 38.29 7.39
CA ALA A 79 -14.28 37.70 8.02
C ALA A 79 -14.87 36.43 7.38
N GLU A 80 -15.01 35.37 8.18
CA GLU A 80 -16.32 35.00 8.74
C GLU A 80 -16.14 33.85 9.75
N ALA A 81 -16.70 34.05 10.94
CA ALA A 81 -16.84 33.03 11.95
C ALA A 81 -18.11 32.22 11.66
N PRO A 82 -18.05 30.89 11.49
CA PRO A 82 -19.23 30.08 11.67
C PRO A 82 -19.39 29.77 13.17
N GLU A 83 -20.20 30.61 13.81
CA GLU A 83 -20.94 30.26 15.02
C GLU A 83 -22.03 29.26 14.62
N GLY A 84 -22.16 28.16 15.35
CA GLY A 84 -23.10 27.10 14.97
C GLY A 84 -23.12 25.94 15.95
N GLU A 85 -23.37 26.29 17.22
CA GLU A 85 -24.29 25.61 18.13
C GLU A 85 -24.96 24.32 17.62
N GLY A 86 -24.82 23.26 18.44
CA GLY A 86 -25.53 22.01 18.22
C GLY A 86 -27.03 22.16 18.40
N ASP A 87 -27.77 21.33 17.69
CA ASP A 87 -29.10 20.91 18.13
C ASP A 87 -29.30 19.44 17.79
N SER A 88 -30.10 18.86 18.65
CA SER A 88 -30.25 17.47 19.02
C SER A 88 -31.32 16.73 18.21
N GLU A 89 -31.40 15.42 18.45
CA GLU A 89 -32.55 14.53 18.18
C GLU A 89 -32.77 14.22 16.68
N ASP A 90 -32.72 12.97 16.23
CA ASP A 90 -33.84 12.04 16.36
C ASP A 90 -33.39 10.59 16.16
N ILE A 91 -33.87 9.74 17.07
CA ILE A 91 -33.66 8.30 17.09
C ILE A 91 -34.86 7.69 16.36
N ALA A 92 -34.77 7.51 15.04
CA ALA A 92 -35.75 6.74 14.29
C ALA A 92 -35.16 5.38 13.89
N ASN A 93 -35.57 4.37 14.64
CA ASN A 93 -35.52 2.95 14.27
C ASN A 93 -36.06 2.75 12.84
N GLY A 94 -35.31 2.02 12.03
CA GLY A 94 -35.73 1.56 10.70
C GLY A 94 -35.07 0.22 10.40
N ASP A 95 -35.66 -0.84 10.94
CA ASP A 95 -35.54 -2.21 10.47
C ASP A 95 -36.00 -2.25 9.00
N ASP A 96 -35.10 -2.53 8.04
CA ASP A 96 -35.49 -3.23 6.80
C ASP A 96 -34.26 -3.75 6.05
N SER A 97 -34.16 -5.08 6.03
CA SER A 97 -33.94 -5.87 4.82
C SER A 97 -32.82 -5.49 3.83
N SER A 98 -31.84 -6.40 3.76
CA SER A 98 -31.52 -7.07 2.50
C SER A 98 -31.10 -6.18 1.31
N ALA A 99 -30.06 -5.38 1.48
CA ALA A 99 -29.32 -4.86 0.32
C ALA A 99 -28.30 -5.91 -0.15
N SER A 100 -28.77 -6.77 -1.05
CA SER A 100 -27.93 -7.59 -1.93
C SER A 100 -27.04 -6.64 -2.74
N ALA A 101 -25.83 -6.36 -2.24
CA ALA A 101 -24.85 -5.56 -2.94
C ALA A 101 -24.52 -6.25 -4.26
N SER A 102 -25.13 -5.74 -5.33
CA SER A 102 -24.92 -6.19 -6.69
C SER A 102 -23.45 -6.02 -7.02
N LEU A 103 -22.77 -7.15 -7.28
CA LEU A 103 -21.40 -7.16 -7.77
C LEU A 103 -21.30 -6.27 -9.02
N PRO A 104 -20.23 -5.47 -9.17
CA PRO A 104 -20.02 -4.70 -10.38
C PRO A 104 -19.96 -5.67 -11.57
N LYS A 105 -20.78 -5.42 -12.59
CA LYS A 105 -20.74 -6.14 -13.87
C LYS A 105 -19.41 -5.82 -14.53
N THR A 106 -18.39 -6.63 -14.26
CA THR A 106 -17.13 -6.57 -14.99
C THR A 106 -17.42 -7.04 -16.41
N SER A 107 -17.24 -6.15 -17.40
CA SER A 107 -17.25 -6.56 -18.80
C SER A 107 -16.29 -7.75 -18.99
N PRO A 108 -16.73 -8.85 -19.63
CA PRO A 108 -15.83 -9.95 -19.93
C PRO A 108 -14.73 -9.41 -20.85
N TYR A 109 -13.47 -9.53 -20.42
CA TYR A 109 -12.33 -9.24 -21.27
C TYR A 109 -12.44 -10.06 -22.56
N PRO A 110 -12.15 -9.49 -23.74
CA PRO A 110 -12.10 -10.25 -24.98
C PRO A 110 -11.01 -11.32 -24.84
N MET A 111 -11.40 -12.58 -24.84
CA MET A 111 -10.46 -13.69 -24.92
C MET A 111 -9.71 -13.57 -26.25
N VAL A 112 -8.45 -13.14 -26.18
CA VAL A 112 -7.53 -13.21 -27.31
C VAL A 112 -7.26 -14.68 -27.55
N ARG A 113 -7.89 -15.25 -28.59
CA ARG A 113 -7.61 -16.61 -29.03
C ARG A 113 -6.11 -16.72 -29.34
N PRO A 114 -5.36 -17.63 -28.69
CA PRO A 114 -4.01 -17.96 -29.12
C PRO A 114 -4.08 -18.44 -30.56
N LYS A 115 -3.34 -17.75 -31.44
CA LYS A 115 -3.14 -18.18 -32.81
C LYS A 115 -2.23 -19.40 -32.72
N HIS A 116 -2.78 -20.56 -33.04
CA HIS A 116 -2.04 -21.83 -33.15
C HIS A 116 -0.69 -21.60 -33.86
N PRO A 117 0.45 -22.06 -33.32
CA PRO A 117 1.64 -22.23 -34.15
C PRO A 117 1.38 -23.34 -35.18
N PRO A 118 1.93 -23.22 -36.40
CA PRO A 118 1.86 -24.29 -37.39
C PRO A 118 2.57 -25.54 -36.86
N ALA A 119 1.98 -26.69 -37.12
CA ALA A 119 2.63 -27.97 -36.97
C ALA A 119 3.88 -27.96 -37.87
N ASP A 120 5.03 -28.23 -37.26
CA ASP A 120 6.26 -28.58 -37.95
C ASP A 120 5.93 -29.78 -38.85
N GLU A 121 5.90 -29.56 -40.16
CA GLU A 121 5.87 -30.64 -41.14
C GLU A 121 7.21 -31.36 -41.09
N GLU A 122 7.10 -32.66 -40.91
CA GLU A 122 8.15 -33.66 -40.90
C GLU A 122 8.98 -33.55 -42.19
N ASP A 123 10.29 -33.33 -42.09
CA ASP A 123 11.24 -33.52 -43.20
C ASP A 123 12.01 -34.83 -42.96
N GLU A 124 11.93 -35.69 -43.98
CA GLU A 124 12.47 -37.05 -44.14
C GLU A 124 14.00 -37.19 -43.98
#